data_AF-A0A7X6XE96-F1
#
_entry.id   AF-A0A7X6XE96-F1
#
_cell.length_a   1.000
_cell.length_b   1.000
_cell.length_c   1.000
_cell.angle_alpha   90.00
_cell.angle_beta   90.00
_cell.angle_gamma   90.00
#
_symmetry.space_group_name_H-M   'P 1'
#
loop_
_entity.id
_entity.type
_entity.pdbx_description
1 polymer ?
#
loop_
_entity_poly.entity_id
_entity_poly.type
_entity_poly.pdbx_seq_one_letter_code
_entity_poly.pdbx_strand_id
1 'polypeptide(L)'
;VSIVTQNVDNLHEMAGSSHVVHLHGELMKSRSTRDPSVIYEMTKDNCEINIGDNCELGSQLRPDIVWFGEAVPMIEPAAKLVEKADIIVIIGTSLNVYPAAALVDYAKAGTPIYLIDPKDVRGSRRNITHIQKGASEGVKELTEILLKG
;
A
#
# COMPACT_ATOMS: atom_id res chain seq x y z
N VAL A 1 10.21 9.61 4.77
CA VAL A 1 8.99 8.80 4.97
C VAL A 1 8.90 7.82 3.83
N SER A 2 8.59 6.56 4.12
CA SER A 2 8.27 5.56 3.09
C SER A 2 6.79 5.20 3.23
N ILE A 3 6.09 5.08 2.11
CA ILE A 3 4.67 4.75 2.06
C ILE A 3 4.52 3.32 1.56
N VAL A 4 3.76 2.51 2.27
CA VAL A 4 3.33 1.20 1.80
C VAL A 4 1.81 1.27 1.63
N THR A 5 1.31 1.02 0.43
CA THR A 5 -0.11 1.16 0.11
C THR A 5 -0.71 -0.13 -0.43
N GLN A 6 -1.94 -0.42 -0.02
CA GLN A 6 -2.79 -1.44 -0.62
C GLN A 6 -3.59 -0.90 -1.80
N ASN A 7 -3.61 0.43 -1.98
CA ASN A 7 -4.29 1.09 -3.07
C ASN A 7 -3.48 0.91 -4.36
N VAL A 8 -4.20 0.97 -5.47
CA VAL A 8 -3.66 0.82 -6.81
C VAL A 8 -3.64 2.14 -7.59
N ASP A 9 -4.31 3.17 -7.06
CA ASP A 9 -4.20 4.53 -7.59
C ASP A 9 -2.82 5.15 -7.29
N ASN A 10 -2.50 6.24 -7.99
CA ASN A 10 -1.25 6.97 -7.87
C ASN A 10 -1.39 8.28 -7.06
N LEU A 11 -2.34 8.36 -6.12
CA LEU A 11 -2.61 9.60 -5.39
C LEU A 11 -1.45 10.01 -4.47
N HIS A 12 -0.64 9.07 -3.98
CA HIS A 12 0.53 9.38 -3.17
C HIS A 12 1.62 10.08 -3.98
N GLU A 13 1.89 9.60 -5.19
CA GLU A 13 2.81 10.16 -6.16
C GLU A 13 2.32 11.55 -6.61
N MET A 14 1.03 11.67 -6.93
CA MET A 14 0.42 12.95 -7.30
C MET A 14 0.49 13.99 -6.16
N ALA A 15 0.47 13.53 -4.90
CA ALA A 15 0.68 14.38 -3.73
C ALA A 15 2.16 14.70 -3.44
N GLY A 16 3.10 14.21 -4.26
CA GLY A 16 4.54 14.49 -4.18
C GLY A 16 5.37 13.45 -3.42
N SER A 17 4.80 12.28 -3.09
CA SER A 17 5.55 11.20 -2.44
C SER A 17 6.47 10.51 -3.44
N SER A 18 7.73 10.30 -3.09
CA SER A 18 8.74 9.69 -3.96
C SER A 18 9.16 8.27 -3.57
N HIS A 19 8.69 7.77 -2.41
CA HIS A 19 9.07 6.48 -1.86
C HIS A 19 7.82 5.67 -1.51
N VAL A 20 7.12 5.20 -2.54
CA VAL A 20 5.86 4.47 -2.43
C VAL A 20 6.08 3.01 -2.85
N VAL A 21 5.55 2.09 -2.06
CA VAL A 21 5.53 0.65 -2.32
C VAL A 21 4.08 0.23 -2.50
N HIS A 22 3.70 -0.12 -3.73
CA HIS A 22 2.40 -0.67 -4.05
C HIS A 22 2.37 -2.17 -3.79
N LEU A 23 1.61 -2.60 -2.78
CA LEU A 23 1.45 -4.02 -2.47
C LEU A 23 0.66 -4.74 -3.55
N HIS A 24 -0.37 -4.08 -4.09
CA HIS A 24 -1.32 -4.70 -5.02
C HIS A 24 -1.14 -4.26 -6.48
N GLY A 25 0.05 -3.76 -6.82
CA GLY A 25 0.35 -3.23 -8.14
C GLY A 25 -0.25 -1.83 -8.37
N GLU A 26 -0.22 -1.38 -9.62
CA GLU A 26 -0.49 0.00 -10.01
C GLU A 26 -1.50 0.04 -11.16
N LEU A 27 -2.53 0.88 -11.02
CA LEU A 27 -3.64 0.98 -11.97
C LEU A 27 -3.22 1.56 -13.31
N MET A 28 -2.21 2.41 -13.32
CA MET A 28 -1.66 3.01 -14.53
C MET A 28 -0.58 2.13 -15.17
N LYS A 29 -0.62 0.82 -14.93
CA LYS A 29 0.28 -0.16 -15.52
C LYS A 29 -0.47 -1.40 -15.99
N SER A 30 0.03 -2.00 -17.06
CA SER A 30 -0.38 -3.33 -17.52
C SER A 30 0.80 -4.29 -17.46
N ARG A 31 0.52 -5.58 -17.39
CA ARG A 31 1.52 -6.64 -17.40
C ARG A 31 1.13 -7.81 -18.29
N SER A 32 2.11 -8.59 -18.68
CA SER A 32 1.88 -9.87 -19.37
C SER A 32 1.23 -10.89 -18.45
N THR A 33 0.29 -11.67 -19.00
CA THR A 33 -0.28 -12.85 -18.31
C THR A 33 0.70 -14.03 -18.20
N ARG A 34 1.77 -14.07 -19.01
CA ARG A 34 2.76 -15.15 -19.01
C ARG A 34 3.96 -14.85 -18.11
N ASP A 35 4.42 -13.60 -18.13
CA ASP A 35 5.57 -13.16 -17.34
C ASP A 35 5.23 -11.83 -16.64
N PRO A 36 4.97 -11.83 -15.32
CA PRO A 36 4.52 -10.64 -14.61
C PRO A 36 5.59 -9.56 -14.48
N SER A 37 6.86 -9.85 -14.84
CA SER A 37 7.92 -8.85 -14.86
C SER A 37 7.90 -7.96 -16.11
N VAL A 38 7.16 -8.36 -17.15
CA VAL A 38 6.95 -7.58 -18.37
C VAL A 38 5.80 -6.60 -18.12
N ILE A 39 6.15 -5.35 -17.80
CA ILE A 39 5.24 -4.29 -17.37
C ILE A 39 5.30 -3.11 -18.36
N TYR A 40 4.15 -2.49 -18.61
CA TYR A 40 4.01 -1.33 -19.47
C TYR A 40 3.27 -0.21 -18.74
N GLU A 41 3.79 1.01 -18.84
CA GLU A 41 3.11 2.23 -18.36
C GLU A 41 1.88 2.51 -19.23
N MET A 42 0.82 2.97 -18.57
CA MET A 42 -0.43 3.38 -19.18
C MET A 42 -0.65 4.87 -18.91
N THR A 43 -1.24 5.56 -19.87
CA THR A 43 -1.66 6.95 -19.81
C THR A 43 -3.18 7.01 -19.84
N LYS A 44 -3.74 8.18 -19.55
CA LYS A 44 -5.20 8.37 -19.64
C LYS A 44 -5.73 8.15 -21.06
N ASP A 45 -4.90 8.35 -22.07
CA ASP A 45 -5.28 8.21 -23.48
C ASP A 45 -5.15 6.77 -24.01
N ASN A 46 -4.51 5.87 -23.25
CA ASN A 46 -4.33 4.46 -23.62
C ASN A 46 -4.63 3.49 -22.47
N CYS A 47 -5.55 3.85 -21.58
CA CYS A 47 -5.81 3.08 -20.36
C CYS A 47 -6.69 1.83 -20.54
N GLU A 48 -7.14 1.54 -21.77
CA GLU A 48 -7.99 0.40 -22.07
C GLU A 48 -7.14 -0.81 -22.49
N ILE A 49 -7.46 -1.98 -21.94
CA ILE A 49 -6.88 -3.28 -22.34
C ILE A 49 -8.00 -4.13 -22.91
N ASN A 50 -7.89 -4.49 -24.18
CA ASN A 50 -8.85 -5.30 -24.89
C ASN A 50 -8.36 -6.76 -25.00
N ILE A 51 -9.31 -7.67 -25.20
CA ILE A 51 -8.97 -9.06 -25.54
C ILE A 51 -8.29 -9.07 -26.91
N GLY A 52 -7.11 -9.67 -26.98
CA GLY A 52 -6.23 -9.66 -28.14
C GLY A 52 -5.04 -8.70 -28.02
N ASP A 53 -5.05 -7.78 -27.05
CA ASP A 53 -3.90 -6.91 -26.77
C ASP A 53 -2.79 -7.74 -26.13
N ASN A 54 -1.82 -8.13 -26.94
CA ASN A 54 -0.73 -9.00 -26.54
C ASN A 54 0.54 -8.21 -26.26
N CYS A 55 1.29 -8.64 -25.24
CA CYS A 55 2.66 -8.17 -25.03
C CYS A 55 3.62 -8.76 -26.08
N GLU A 56 4.88 -8.32 -26.04
CA GLU A 56 5.96 -8.80 -26.94
C GLU A 56 6.19 -10.32 -26.92
N LEU A 57 5.72 -10.99 -25.87
CA LEU A 57 5.79 -12.43 -25.69
C LEU A 57 4.64 -13.20 -26.39
N GLY A 58 3.68 -12.49 -26.98
CA GLY A 58 2.49 -13.04 -27.63
C GLY A 58 1.37 -13.44 -26.67
N SER A 59 1.50 -13.15 -25.38
CA SER A 59 0.47 -13.41 -24.37
C SER A 59 -0.35 -12.16 -24.07
N GLN A 60 -1.61 -12.37 -23.68
CA GLN A 60 -2.58 -11.32 -23.34
C GLN A 60 -2.03 -10.38 -22.26
N LEU A 61 -2.27 -9.08 -22.42
CA LEU A 61 -2.08 -8.06 -21.39
C LEU A 61 -3.23 -8.08 -20.39
N ARG A 62 -2.92 -7.71 -19.14
CA ARG A 62 -3.90 -7.46 -18.08
C ARG A 62 -3.44 -6.28 -17.24
N PRO A 63 -4.31 -5.68 -16.41
CA PRO A 63 -3.88 -4.68 -15.44
C PRO A 63 -2.79 -5.25 -14.53
N ASP A 64 -1.78 -4.44 -14.21
CA ASP A 64 -0.76 -4.79 -13.21
C ASP A 64 -1.33 -4.64 -11.81
N ILE A 65 -2.29 -5.50 -11.49
CA ILE A 65 -3.04 -5.52 -10.25
C ILE A 65 -2.98 -6.93 -9.68
N VAL A 66 -2.69 -7.02 -8.39
CA VAL A 66 -2.76 -8.28 -7.65
C VAL A 66 -4.22 -8.58 -7.31
N TRP A 67 -4.72 -9.69 -7.82
CA TRP A 67 -6.06 -10.18 -7.50
C TRP A 67 -6.06 -11.08 -6.26
N PHE A 68 -7.24 -11.31 -5.69
CA PHE A 68 -7.39 -12.29 -4.61
C PHE A 68 -6.91 -13.66 -5.06
N GLY A 69 -6.09 -14.30 -4.21
CA GLY A 69 -5.47 -15.58 -4.50
C GLY A 69 -4.11 -15.48 -5.22
N GLU A 70 -3.70 -14.30 -5.67
CA GLU A 70 -2.36 -14.08 -6.23
C GLU A 70 -1.33 -13.74 -5.14
N ALA A 71 -0.06 -13.98 -5.45
CA ALA A 71 1.04 -13.57 -4.59
C ALA A 71 1.17 -12.05 -4.55
N VAL A 72 1.57 -11.52 -3.39
CA VAL A 72 1.86 -10.09 -3.16
C VAL A 72 3.38 -9.91 -3.19
N PRO A 73 4.01 -9.63 -4.34
CA PRO A 73 5.47 -9.67 -4.48
C PRO A 73 6.18 -8.63 -3.60
N MET A 74 5.54 -7.48 -3.38
CA MET A 74 6.11 -6.38 -2.60
C MET A 74 5.97 -6.55 -1.08
N ILE A 75 5.47 -7.70 -0.60
CA ILE A 75 5.29 -7.93 0.83
C ILE A 75 6.62 -8.00 1.59
N GLU A 76 7.64 -8.68 1.05
CA GLU A 76 8.96 -8.78 1.69
C GLU A 76 9.71 -7.45 1.69
N PRO A 77 9.78 -6.69 0.56
CA PRO A 77 10.30 -5.33 0.59
C PRO A 77 9.59 -4.43 1.61
N ALA A 78 8.26 -4.49 1.69
CA ALA A 78 7.50 -3.72 2.66
C ALA A 78 7.81 -4.12 4.11
N ALA A 79 7.92 -5.41 4.40
CA ALA A 79 8.28 -5.90 5.73
C ALA A 79 9.65 -5.36 6.19
N LYS A 80 10.64 -5.32 5.29
CA LYS A 80 11.97 -4.75 5.57
C LYS A 80 11.93 -3.24 5.85
N LEU A 81 10.97 -2.51 5.29
CA LEU A 81 10.76 -1.09 5.63
C LEU A 81 10.15 -0.95 7.02
N VAL A 82 9.16 -1.78 7.35
CA VAL A 82 8.52 -1.77 8.67
C VAL A 82 9.51 -2.13 9.78
N GLU A 83 10.35 -3.13 9.56
CA GLU A 83 11.39 -3.54 10.52
C GLU A 83 12.38 -2.40 10.86
N LYS A 84 12.61 -1.48 9.92
CA LYS A 84 13.53 -0.35 10.08
C LYS A 84 12.83 0.92 10.59
N ALA A 85 11.51 0.93 10.68
CA ALA A 85 10.76 2.13 11.01
C ALA A 85 10.89 2.50 12.50
N ASP A 86 11.19 3.78 12.75
CA ASP A 86 11.16 4.35 14.09
C ASP A 86 9.74 4.63 14.57
N ILE A 87 8.82 4.93 13.64
CA ILE A 87 7.39 5.17 13.88
C ILE A 87 6.60 4.54 12.73
N ILE A 88 5.49 3.88 13.05
CA ILE A 88 4.57 3.30 12.07
C ILE A 88 3.23 4.03 12.15
N VAL A 89 2.69 4.39 10.99
CA VAL A 89 1.36 5.02 10.87
C VAL A 89 0.52 4.20 9.91
N ILE A 90 -0.61 3.70 10.40
CA ILE A 90 -1.60 2.92 9.67
C ILE A 90 -2.81 3.82 9.44
N ILE A 91 -3.26 3.98 8.20
CA ILE A 91 -4.33 4.91 7.85
C ILE A 91 -5.37 4.22 6.96
N GLY A 92 -6.64 4.34 7.33
CA GLY A 92 -7.76 3.98 6.46
C GLY A 92 -7.83 2.50 6.06
N THR A 93 -7.49 1.59 6.99
CA THR A 93 -7.57 0.15 6.75
C THR A 93 -8.18 -0.58 7.93
N SER A 94 -8.96 -1.62 7.63
CA SER A 94 -9.55 -2.51 8.62
C SER A 94 -8.58 -3.57 9.15
N LEU A 95 -7.35 -3.64 8.59
CA LEU A 95 -6.35 -4.67 8.91
C LEU A 95 -6.86 -6.12 8.76
N ASN A 96 -7.77 -6.35 7.81
CA ASN A 96 -8.34 -7.69 7.56
C ASN A 96 -7.78 -8.38 6.31
N VAL A 97 -7.08 -7.65 5.43
CA VAL A 97 -6.56 -8.20 4.17
C VAL A 97 -5.14 -8.70 4.39
N TYR A 98 -4.96 -10.01 4.33
CA TYR A 98 -3.64 -10.65 4.40
C TYR A 98 -3.03 -10.79 3.01
N PRO A 99 -1.69 -10.67 2.89
CA PRO A 99 -0.71 -10.55 3.97
C PRO A 99 -0.48 -9.11 4.49
N ALA A 100 -1.08 -8.08 3.90
CA ALA A 100 -0.82 -6.67 4.26
C ALA A 100 -1.08 -6.37 5.76
N ALA A 101 -2.13 -6.93 6.34
CA ALA A 101 -2.45 -6.81 7.76
C ALA A 101 -1.35 -7.32 8.71
N ALA A 102 -0.52 -8.25 8.25
CA ALA A 102 0.59 -8.80 9.02
C ALA A 102 1.83 -7.91 9.01
N LEU A 103 1.90 -6.87 8.18
CA LEU A 103 3.10 -6.00 8.09
C LEU A 103 3.46 -5.38 9.44
N VAL A 104 2.46 -4.99 10.22
CA VAL A 104 2.65 -4.43 11.57
C VAL A 104 3.28 -5.43 12.56
N ASP A 105 3.29 -6.75 12.27
CA ASP A 105 4.02 -7.73 13.09
C ASP A 105 5.55 -7.67 12.90
N TYR A 106 6.03 -7.06 11.82
CA TYR A 106 7.46 -6.88 11.58
C TYR A 106 8.05 -5.66 12.30
N ALA A 107 7.21 -4.89 13.02
CA ALA A 107 7.64 -3.77 13.82
C ALA A 107 8.58 -4.24 14.96
N LYS A 108 9.65 -3.50 15.23
CA LYS A 108 10.49 -3.76 16.39
C LYS A 108 9.69 -3.55 17.68
N ALA A 109 10.06 -4.31 18.72
CA ALA A 109 9.47 -4.13 20.04
C ALA A 109 9.69 -2.67 20.52
N GLY A 110 8.62 -2.01 20.95
CA GLY A 110 8.66 -0.62 21.41
C GLY A 110 8.50 0.44 20.32
N THR A 111 8.47 0.06 19.02
CA THR A 111 8.16 1.02 17.95
C THR A 111 6.74 1.59 18.16
N PRO A 112 6.59 2.92 18.27
CA PRO A 112 5.27 3.56 18.33
C PRO A 112 4.48 3.28 17.06
N ILE A 113 3.25 2.78 17.23
CA ILE A 113 2.32 2.53 16.14
C ILE A 113 1.09 3.41 16.34
N TYR A 114 0.79 4.21 15.34
CA TYR A 114 -0.42 5.03 15.28
C TYR A 114 -1.38 4.44 14.25
N LEU A 115 -2.65 4.32 14.62
CA LEU A 115 -3.72 3.92 13.74
C LEU A 115 -4.68 5.10 13.57
N ILE A 116 -4.98 5.48 12.34
CA ILE A 116 -5.95 6.52 12.00
C ILE A 116 -7.08 5.88 11.19
N ASP A 117 -8.21 5.68 11.85
CA ASP A 117 -9.44 5.20 11.21
C ASP A 117 -10.65 5.64 12.05
N PRO A 118 -11.74 6.14 11.45
CA PRO A 118 -12.93 6.55 12.20
C PRO A 118 -13.67 5.37 12.85
N LYS A 119 -13.48 4.15 12.36
CA LYS A 119 -14.08 2.95 12.93
C LYS A 119 -13.14 2.33 13.96
N ASP A 120 -13.74 1.72 14.97
CA ASP A 120 -13.00 0.87 15.90
C ASP A 120 -12.44 -0.35 15.16
N VAL A 121 -11.11 -0.43 15.05
CA VAL A 121 -10.43 -1.57 14.45
C VAL A 121 -10.16 -2.57 15.56
N ARG A 122 -11.16 -3.43 15.79
CA ARG A 122 -11.09 -4.50 16.79
C ARG A 122 -9.93 -5.43 16.47
N GLY A 123 -9.04 -5.62 17.43
CA GLY A 123 -7.80 -6.37 17.27
C GLY A 123 -6.55 -5.63 17.72
N SER A 124 -6.71 -4.41 18.28
CA SER A 124 -5.62 -3.59 18.81
C SER A 124 -4.66 -4.42 19.65
N ARG A 125 -3.49 -4.66 19.04
CA ARG A 125 -2.30 -5.23 19.68
C ARG A 125 -1.88 -4.27 20.79
N ARG A 126 -1.23 -4.79 21.83
CA ARG A 126 -1.02 -4.08 23.12
C ARG A 126 -0.27 -2.72 23.07
N ASN A 127 0.13 -2.18 21.92
CA ASN A 127 0.91 -0.94 21.79
C ASN A 127 0.48 -0.05 20.59
N ILE A 128 -0.81 0.00 20.24
CA ILE A 128 -1.29 0.86 19.15
C ILE A 128 -2.07 2.04 19.72
N THR A 129 -1.65 3.26 19.37
CA THR A 129 -2.38 4.49 19.65
C THR A 129 -3.39 4.75 18.54
N HIS A 130 -4.68 4.63 18.84
CA HIS A 130 -5.75 4.82 17.86
C HIS A 130 -6.30 6.25 17.90
N ILE A 131 -6.18 6.95 16.78
CA ILE A 131 -6.81 8.25 16.51
C ILE A 131 -8.10 7.97 15.72
N GLN A 132 -9.23 7.98 16.42
CA GLN A 132 -10.55 7.65 15.86
C GLN A 132 -11.15 8.81 15.04
N LYS A 133 -10.51 9.11 13.92
CA LYS A 133 -10.86 10.23 13.04
C LYS A 133 -10.70 9.85 11.58
N GLY A 134 -11.32 10.64 10.69
CA GLY A 134 -11.04 10.55 9.26
C GLY A 134 -9.58 10.88 8.95
N ALA A 135 -9.03 10.31 7.86
CA ALA A 135 -7.62 10.40 7.51
C ALA A 135 -7.06 11.83 7.57
N SER A 136 -7.74 12.80 6.96
CA SER A 136 -7.27 14.20 6.92
C SER A 136 -7.19 14.87 8.29
N GLU A 137 -8.12 14.57 9.20
CA GLU A 137 -8.13 15.15 10.54
C GLU A 137 -7.13 14.41 11.45
N GLY A 138 -7.10 13.08 11.38
CA GLY A 138 -6.20 12.26 12.18
C GLY A 138 -4.72 12.49 11.84
N VAL A 139 -4.38 12.70 10.56
CA VAL A 139 -2.99 13.04 10.17
C VAL A 139 -2.58 14.41 10.73
N LYS A 140 -3.49 15.40 10.77
CA LYS A 140 -3.21 16.70 11.37
C LYS A 140 -2.93 16.55 12.87
N GLU A 141 -3.78 15.83 13.58
CA GLU A 141 -3.60 15.56 15.00
C GLU A 141 -2.29 14.81 15.29
N LEU A 142 -1.98 13.78 14.51
CA LEU A 142 -0.73 13.05 14.65
C LEU A 142 0.49 13.95 14.42
N THR A 143 0.42 14.84 13.42
CA THR A 143 1.48 15.81 13.16
C THR A 143 1.73 16.71 14.36
N GLU A 144 0.67 17.17 15.04
CA GLU A 144 0.82 17.95 16.27
C GLU A 144 1.44 17.15 17.42
N ILE A 145 1.07 15.88 17.57
CA ILE A 145 1.63 14.98 18.59
C ILE A 145 3.15 14.82 18.36
N LEU A 146 3.56 14.57 17.12
CA LEU A 146 4.95 14.30 16.78
C LEU A 146 5.84 15.56 16.79
N LEU A 147 5.30 16.74 16.53
CA LEU A 147 6.07 17.99 16.55
C LEU A 147 6.17 18.64 17.94
N LYS A 148 5.33 18.23 18.89
CA LYS A 148 5.35 18.73 20.28
C LYS A 148 6.20 17.86 21.22
N GLY A 149 6.60 16.66 20.79
CA GLY A 149 7.53 15.77 21.49
C GLY A 149 8.97 16.02 21.11
#